data_AF-A0A7C0TQN9-F1
#
_entry.id   AF-A0A7C0TQN9-F1
#
_cell.length_a   1.000
_cell.length_b   1.000
_cell.length_c   1.000
_cell.angle_alpha   90.00
_cell.angle_beta   90.00
_cell.angle_gamma   90.00
#
_symmetry.space_group_name_H-M   'P 1'
#
loop_
_entity.id
_entity.type
_entity.pdbx_description
1 polymer ?
#
loop_
_entity_poly.entity_id
_entity_poly.type
_entity_poly.pdbx_seq_one_letter_code
_entity_poly.pdbx_strand_id
1 'polypeptide(L)'
;FGLCGFCKLPWNDIQPPDNDQTDEPAKIPAHVQNYVDLFSGVTGREVTSDDLIAMSERVYNLQRVFNIRLGHGLRDHDDIPYRSMGPVTKEEYDSRVERYDRQLRELMGLNPAEMTTEEKIAALRRYREEQYERLKDAVYERRGWTRNAVPKVETLQKLGIDYPDVVAVVKKHL
;
A
#
# COMPACT_ATOMS: atom_id res chain seq x y z
N PHE A 1 3.14 -5.28 14.85
CA PHE A 1 4.59 -5.19 14.54
C PHE A 1 5.27 -4.06 15.32
N GLY A 2 5.14 -2.78 14.92
CA GLY A 2 5.70 -1.65 15.68
C GLY A 2 5.01 -1.38 17.03
N LEU A 3 3.77 -1.83 17.21
CA LEU A 3 3.00 -1.63 18.45
C LEU A 3 3.62 -2.27 19.70
N CYS A 4 4.42 -3.33 19.52
CA CYS A 4 5.11 -4.00 20.63
C CYS A 4 6.54 -3.46 20.87
N GLY A 5 6.97 -2.44 20.11
CA GLY A 5 8.29 -1.82 20.27
C GLY A 5 9.48 -2.67 19.79
N PHE A 6 9.24 -3.76 19.06
CA PHE A 6 10.31 -4.62 18.57
C PHE A 6 11.07 -4.00 17.38
N CYS A 7 12.38 -4.19 17.34
CA CYS A 7 13.22 -3.82 16.19
C CYS A 7 12.73 -4.56 14.94
N LYS A 8 12.53 -3.88 13.80
CA LYS A 8 12.01 -4.53 12.58
C LYS A 8 12.96 -5.54 11.93
N LEU A 9 14.28 -5.37 12.11
CA LEU A 9 15.29 -6.10 11.33
C LEU A 9 15.17 -7.62 11.47
N PRO A 10 15.04 -8.19 12.68
CA PRO A 10 14.92 -9.64 12.86
C PRO A 10 13.65 -10.23 12.27
N TRP A 11 12.61 -9.40 12.07
CA TRP A 11 11.26 -9.87 11.79
C TRP A 11 10.73 -9.53 10.42
N ASN A 12 11.35 -8.62 9.66
CA ASN A 12 10.89 -8.24 8.33
C ASN A 12 11.99 -8.39 7.27
N ASP A 13 13.26 -8.30 7.69
CA ASP A 13 14.39 -8.22 6.76
C ASP A 13 15.20 -9.54 6.71
N ILE A 14 14.82 -10.56 7.49
CA ILE A 14 15.44 -11.88 7.52
C ILE A 14 14.37 -12.93 7.20
N GLN A 15 14.51 -13.68 6.11
CA GLN A 15 13.60 -14.76 5.78
C GLN A 15 14.04 -16.08 6.45
N PRO A 16 13.11 -16.85 7.05
CA PRO A 16 13.38 -18.21 7.47
C PRO A 16 13.91 -19.07 6.32
N PRO A 17 14.86 -20.00 6.56
CA PRO A 17 15.41 -20.87 5.51
C PRO A 17 14.38 -21.74 4.78
N ASP A 18 13.24 -22.02 5.42
CA ASP A 18 12.15 -22.86 4.96
C ASP A 18 10.92 -22.06 4.46
N ASN A 19 11.04 -20.74 4.32
CA ASN A 19 9.91 -19.88 3.95
C ASN A 19 9.31 -20.20 2.58
N ASP A 20 10.13 -20.66 1.63
CA ASP A 20 9.71 -21.03 0.28
C ASP A 20 8.77 -22.26 0.26
N GLN A 21 8.71 -23.02 1.34
CA GLN A 21 7.85 -24.18 1.52
C GLN A 21 6.49 -23.85 2.18
N THR A 22 6.27 -22.59 2.56
CA THR A 22 5.02 -22.15 3.22
C THR A 22 3.90 -21.89 2.22
N ASP A 23 2.64 -21.84 2.69
CA ASP A 23 1.47 -21.57 1.83
C ASP A 23 1.50 -20.19 1.17
N GLU A 24 2.06 -19.19 1.87
CA GLU A 24 2.17 -17.81 1.38
C GLU A 24 3.58 -17.23 1.60
N PRO A 25 4.61 -17.68 0.86
CA PRO A 25 5.99 -17.28 1.08
C PRO A 25 6.23 -15.76 0.99
N ALA A 26 5.42 -15.08 0.16
CA ALA A 26 5.48 -13.62 0.00
C ALA A 26 5.03 -12.85 1.26
N LYS A 27 4.33 -13.50 2.20
CA LYS A 27 3.90 -12.91 3.47
C LYS A 27 4.75 -13.31 4.66
N ILE A 28 5.68 -14.25 4.47
CA ILE A 28 6.59 -14.78 5.48
C ILE A 28 5.85 -15.18 6.78
N PRO A 29 4.98 -16.21 6.74
CA PRO A 29 4.03 -16.50 7.82
C PRO A 29 4.68 -16.68 9.20
N ALA A 30 5.88 -17.26 9.24
CA ALA A 30 6.64 -17.46 10.48
C ALA A 30 6.94 -16.15 11.22
N HIS A 31 7.09 -15.03 10.52
CA HIS A 31 7.29 -13.72 11.17
C HIS A 31 6.11 -13.36 12.05
N VAL A 32 4.89 -13.51 11.55
CA VAL A 32 3.67 -13.23 12.31
C VAL A 32 3.54 -14.20 13.48
N GLN A 33 3.83 -15.49 13.27
CA GLN A 33 3.78 -16.49 14.34
C GLN A 33 4.73 -16.15 15.49
N ASN A 34 5.96 -15.72 15.20
CA ASN A 34 6.89 -15.36 16.26
C ASN A 34 6.38 -14.20 17.13
N TYR A 35 5.63 -13.25 16.53
CA TYR A 35 5.00 -12.19 17.31
C TYR A 35 3.88 -12.69 18.20
N VAL A 36 3.12 -13.71 17.74
CA VAL A 36 2.11 -14.37 18.58
C VAL A 36 2.78 -14.97 19.80
N ASP A 37 3.81 -15.79 19.59
CA ASP A 37 4.51 -16.51 20.66
C ASP A 37 5.11 -15.54 21.69
N LEU A 38 5.77 -14.46 21.22
CA LEU A 38 6.32 -13.44 22.10
C LEU A 38 5.25 -12.64 22.84
N PHE A 39 4.18 -12.23 22.16
CA PHE A 39 3.12 -11.44 22.78
C PHE A 39 2.40 -12.24 23.85
N SER A 40 1.97 -13.48 23.54
CA SER A 40 1.35 -14.38 24.50
C SER A 40 2.29 -14.69 25.65
N GLY A 41 3.54 -15.07 25.36
CA GLY A 41 4.52 -15.47 26.38
C GLY A 41 4.90 -14.35 27.34
N VAL A 42 4.98 -13.09 26.88
CA VAL A 42 5.36 -11.94 27.73
C VAL A 42 4.16 -11.39 28.50
N THR A 43 2.99 -11.30 27.87
CA THR A 43 1.83 -10.63 28.47
C THR A 43 0.88 -11.57 29.22
N GLY A 44 0.99 -12.89 28.98
CA GLY A 44 0.03 -13.89 29.45
C GLY A 44 -1.33 -13.82 28.75
N ARG A 45 -1.45 -13.04 27.67
CA ARG A 45 -2.68 -12.90 26.89
C ARG A 45 -2.56 -13.68 25.59
N GLU A 46 -3.31 -14.76 25.49
CA GLU A 46 -3.36 -15.55 24.26
C GLU A 46 -3.94 -14.74 23.09
N VAL A 47 -3.24 -14.77 21.97
CA VAL A 47 -3.61 -14.13 20.71
C VAL A 47 -3.31 -15.06 19.54
N THR A 48 -3.93 -14.79 18.40
CA THR A 48 -3.64 -15.43 17.11
C THR A 48 -2.96 -14.46 16.15
N SER A 49 -2.52 -14.95 14.99
CA SER A 49 -2.02 -14.12 13.89
C SER A 49 -3.05 -13.10 13.44
N ASP A 50 -4.32 -13.52 13.33
CA ASP A 50 -5.43 -12.65 12.94
C ASP A 50 -5.69 -11.55 13.97
N ASP A 51 -5.56 -11.84 15.27
CA ASP A 51 -5.66 -10.82 16.31
C ASP A 51 -4.59 -9.73 16.15
N LEU A 52 -3.34 -10.13 15.88
CA LEU A 52 -2.24 -9.18 15.66
C LEU A 52 -2.45 -8.33 14.41
N ILE A 53 -2.95 -8.94 13.33
CA ILE A 53 -3.29 -8.23 12.09
C ILE A 53 -4.43 -7.23 12.36
N ALA A 54 -5.49 -7.63 13.08
CA ALA A 54 -6.60 -6.76 13.44
C ALA A 54 -6.18 -5.60 14.35
N MET A 55 -5.28 -5.85 15.32
CA MET A 55 -4.67 -4.78 16.13
C MET A 55 -3.93 -3.76 15.26
N SER A 56 -3.17 -4.24 14.26
CA SER A 56 -2.46 -3.37 13.32
C SER A 56 -3.43 -2.57 12.43
N GLU A 57 -4.48 -3.22 11.91
CA GLU A 57 -5.49 -2.59 11.05
C GLU A 57 -6.24 -1.47 11.78
N ARG A 58 -6.58 -1.69 13.06
CA ARG A 58 -7.22 -0.70 13.93
C ARG A 58 -6.37 0.57 14.05
N VAL A 59 -5.09 0.43 14.38
CA VAL A 59 -4.20 1.59 14.56
C VAL A 59 -3.97 2.32 13.24
N TYR A 60 -3.81 1.57 12.13
CA TYR A 60 -3.61 2.17 10.81
C TYR A 60 -4.81 3.03 10.38
N ASN A 61 -6.03 2.55 10.64
CA ASN A 61 -7.25 3.33 10.35
C ASN A 61 -7.40 4.53 11.28
N LEU A 62 -7.06 4.41 12.56
CA LEU A 62 -7.10 5.54 13.48
C LEU A 62 -6.11 6.64 13.07
N GLN A 63 -4.90 6.26 12.67
CA GLN A 63 -3.90 7.19 12.11
C GLN A 63 -4.40 7.85 10.82
N ARG A 64 -5.09 7.09 9.95
CA ARG A 64 -5.69 7.66 8.74
C ARG A 64 -6.73 8.73 9.07
N VAL A 65 -7.65 8.47 10.00
CA VAL A 65 -8.65 9.46 10.41
C VAL A 65 -7.99 10.66 11.10
N PHE A 66 -6.94 10.43 11.89
CA PHE A 66 -6.16 11.52 12.49
C PHE A 66 -5.56 12.45 11.42
N ASN A 67 -4.97 11.89 10.36
CA ASN A 67 -4.46 12.71 9.25
C ASN A 67 -5.59 13.53 8.60
N ILE A 68 -6.75 12.90 8.34
CA ILE A 68 -7.90 13.57 7.72
C ILE A 68 -8.39 14.73 8.60
N ARG A 69 -8.41 14.52 9.91
CA ARG A 69 -8.74 15.58 10.88
C ARG A 69 -7.80 16.78 10.80
N LEU A 70 -6.52 16.55 10.45
CA LEU A 70 -5.52 17.59 10.27
C LEU A 70 -5.50 18.18 8.84
N GLY A 71 -6.40 17.76 7.96
CA GLY A 71 -6.50 18.25 6.58
C GLY A 71 -5.66 17.48 5.56
N HIS A 72 -5.15 16.30 5.91
CA HIS A 72 -4.32 15.47 5.02
C HIS A 72 -4.82 14.03 4.92
N GLY A 73 -4.40 13.28 3.90
CA GLY A 73 -4.77 11.86 3.79
C GLY A 73 -6.12 11.62 3.13
N LEU A 74 -6.49 12.48 2.16
CA LEU A 74 -7.42 12.10 1.10
C LEU A 74 -6.63 11.51 -0.09
N ARG A 75 -7.31 11.14 -1.17
CA ARG A 75 -6.68 10.46 -2.32
C ARG A 75 -5.50 11.21 -2.92
N ASP A 76 -5.58 12.53 -2.98
CA ASP A 76 -4.54 13.44 -3.49
C ASP A 76 -3.24 13.39 -2.68
N HIS A 77 -3.30 12.95 -1.42
CA HIS A 77 -2.14 12.80 -0.55
C HIS A 77 -1.46 11.42 -0.67
N ASP A 78 -2.04 10.51 -1.44
CA ASP A 78 -1.49 9.17 -1.66
C ASP A 78 -0.72 9.07 -2.99
N ASP A 79 -0.39 10.19 -3.63
CA ASP A 79 0.39 10.22 -4.87
C ASP A 79 1.89 10.04 -4.61
N ILE A 80 2.54 9.27 -5.49
CA ILE A 80 4.00 9.14 -5.49
C ILE A 80 4.65 10.26 -6.32
N PRO A 81 5.96 10.54 -6.10
CA PRO A 81 6.66 11.54 -6.88
C PRO A 81 6.57 11.27 -8.38
N TYR A 82 6.39 12.33 -9.18
CA TYR A 82 6.31 12.29 -10.65
C TYR A 82 7.43 11.44 -11.28
N ARG A 83 8.64 11.51 -10.73
CA ARG A 83 9.81 10.73 -11.19
C ARG A 83 9.63 9.21 -11.05
N SER A 84 8.87 8.74 -10.07
CA SER A 84 8.63 7.31 -9.84
C SER A 84 7.72 6.69 -10.91
N MET A 85 6.98 7.52 -11.66
CA MET A 85 6.03 7.08 -12.69
C MET A 85 6.65 6.88 -14.07
N GLY A 86 7.93 7.21 -14.30
CA GLY A 86 8.50 7.08 -15.63
C GLY A 86 9.76 7.91 -15.85
N PRO A 87 10.41 7.76 -17.02
CA PRO A 87 11.49 8.65 -17.42
C PRO A 87 11.01 10.11 -17.39
N VAL A 88 11.79 11.01 -16.80
CA VAL A 88 11.52 12.45 -16.73
C VAL A 88 12.16 13.17 -17.90
N THR A 89 13.32 12.69 -18.36
CA THR A 89 14.08 13.28 -19.46
C THR A 89 14.26 12.31 -20.62
N LYS A 90 14.70 12.84 -21.76
CA LYS A 90 15.05 12.07 -22.94
C LYS A 90 16.22 11.11 -22.66
N GLU A 91 17.24 11.56 -21.94
CA GLU A 91 18.42 10.75 -21.60
C GLU A 91 18.03 9.54 -20.75
N GLU A 92 17.08 9.71 -19.82
CA GLU A 92 16.55 8.61 -19.01
C GLU A 92 15.81 7.59 -19.88
N TYR A 93 15.05 8.04 -20.87
CA TYR A 93 14.40 7.17 -21.84
C TYR A 93 15.45 6.40 -22.66
N ASP A 94 16.35 7.13 -23.29
CA ASP A 94 17.35 6.60 -24.22
C ASP A 94 18.29 5.59 -23.52
N SER A 95 18.62 5.82 -22.25
CA SER A 95 19.43 4.90 -21.43
C SER A 95 18.82 3.50 -21.26
N ARG A 96 17.52 3.35 -21.52
CA ARG A 96 16.76 2.09 -21.36
C ARG A 96 15.75 1.89 -22.50
N VAL A 97 16.09 2.33 -23.71
CA VAL A 97 15.20 2.31 -24.89
C VAL A 97 14.54 0.95 -25.12
N GLU A 98 15.31 -0.15 -25.07
CA GLU A 98 14.78 -1.50 -25.30
C GLU A 98 13.68 -1.87 -24.31
N ARG A 99 13.87 -1.54 -23.02
CA ARG A 99 12.89 -1.81 -21.97
C ARG A 99 11.61 -1.02 -22.20
N TYR A 100 11.73 0.26 -22.52
CA TYR A 100 10.59 1.16 -22.68
C TYR A 100 9.81 0.90 -23.96
N ASP A 101 10.50 0.70 -25.08
CA ASP A 101 9.89 0.31 -26.36
C ASP A 101 9.16 -1.03 -26.23
N ARG A 102 9.71 -1.99 -25.46
CA ARG A 102 9.01 -3.24 -25.17
C ARG A 102 7.70 -3.01 -24.41
N GLN A 103 7.70 -2.16 -23.38
CA GLN A 103 6.48 -1.84 -22.63
C GLN A 103 5.43 -1.15 -23.48
N LEU A 104 5.83 -0.20 -24.35
CA LEU A 104 4.93 0.46 -25.30
C LEU A 104 4.24 -0.55 -26.23
N ARG A 105 5.00 -1.52 -26.76
CA ARG A 105 4.45 -2.58 -27.62
C ARG A 105 3.56 -3.54 -26.85
N GLU A 106 4.07 -4.14 -25.78
CA GLU A 106 3.42 -5.27 -25.10
C GLU A 106 2.25 -4.85 -24.22
N LEU A 107 2.35 -3.72 -23.52
CA LEU A 107 1.35 -3.29 -22.56
C LEU A 107 0.33 -2.31 -23.16
N MET A 108 0.72 -1.59 -24.21
CA MET A 108 -0.07 -0.50 -24.77
C MET A 108 -0.42 -0.69 -26.26
N GLY A 109 0.18 -1.69 -26.94
CA GLY A 109 -0.06 -1.93 -28.37
C GLY A 109 0.45 -0.81 -29.29
N LEU A 110 1.35 0.04 -28.81
CA LEU A 110 1.87 1.18 -29.57
C LEU A 110 3.12 0.78 -30.36
N ASN A 111 3.32 1.37 -31.54
CA ASN A 111 4.55 1.22 -32.33
C ASN A 111 5.55 2.35 -32.01
N PRO A 112 6.64 2.09 -31.26
CA PRO A 112 7.60 3.13 -30.90
C PRO A 112 8.38 3.66 -32.11
N ALA A 113 8.44 2.95 -33.24
CA ALA A 113 9.16 3.43 -34.42
C ALA A 113 8.49 4.66 -35.06
N GLU A 114 7.19 4.86 -34.80
CA GLU A 114 6.38 5.95 -35.35
C GLU A 114 6.23 7.14 -34.39
N MET A 115 6.89 7.11 -33.23
CA MET A 115 6.73 8.10 -32.17
C MET A 115 8.04 8.84 -31.90
N THR A 116 7.96 10.12 -31.53
CA THR A 116 9.11 10.84 -30.97
C THR A 116 9.42 10.36 -29.55
N THR A 117 10.63 10.62 -29.03
CA THR A 117 10.97 10.23 -27.65
C THR A 117 10.04 10.89 -26.63
N GLU A 118 9.63 12.14 -26.87
CA GLU A 118 8.71 12.89 -26.00
C GLU A 118 7.31 12.23 -25.97
N GLU A 119 6.80 11.79 -27.12
CA GLU A 119 5.53 11.07 -27.21
C GLU A 119 5.61 9.72 -26.49
N LYS A 120 6.72 9.00 -26.64
CA LYS A 120 6.98 7.72 -25.93
C LYS A 120 6.98 7.92 -24.42
N ILE A 121 7.68 8.95 -23.92
CA ILE A 121 7.71 9.31 -22.50
C ILE A 121 6.29 9.62 -22.01
N ALA A 122 5.56 10.47 -22.73
CA ALA A 122 4.21 10.86 -22.36
C ALA A 122 3.24 9.66 -22.32
N ALA A 123 3.33 8.75 -23.29
CA ALA A 123 2.53 7.53 -23.31
C ALA A 123 2.83 6.62 -22.11
N LEU A 124 4.09 6.31 -21.84
CA LEU A 124 4.49 5.48 -20.70
C LEU A 124 4.02 6.06 -19.37
N ARG A 125 4.15 7.38 -19.20
CA ARG A 125 3.72 8.07 -17.99
C ARG A 125 2.21 7.94 -17.79
N ARG A 126 1.43 8.30 -18.82
CA ARG A 126 -0.03 8.19 -18.79
C ARG A 126 -0.47 6.78 -18.39
N TYR A 127 0.13 5.76 -19.00
CA TYR A 127 -0.17 4.37 -18.68
C TYR A 127 0.14 4.02 -17.23
N ARG A 128 1.33 4.38 -16.73
CA ARG A 128 1.76 4.06 -15.38
C ARG A 128 0.98 4.82 -14.31
N GLU A 129 0.66 6.08 -14.56
CA GLU A 129 -0.24 6.89 -13.72
C GLU A 129 -1.62 6.24 -13.66
N GLU A 130 -2.18 5.80 -14.80
CA GLU A 130 -3.44 5.06 -14.82
C GLU A 130 -3.37 3.74 -14.04
N GLN A 131 -2.29 2.96 -14.20
CA GLN A 131 -2.09 1.74 -13.40
C GLN A 131 -1.99 2.05 -11.90
N TYR A 132 -1.40 3.17 -11.53
CA TYR A 132 -1.32 3.59 -10.13
C TYR A 132 -2.67 4.01 -9.57
N GLU A 133 -3.50 4.72 -10.33
CA GLU A 133 -4.88 5.02 -9.93
C GLU A 133 -5.70 3.74 -9.70
N ARG A 134 -5.55 2.74 -10.59
CA ARG A 134 -6.18 1.42 -10.42
C ARG A 134 -5.68 0.69 -9.17
N LEU A 135 -4.38 0.77 -8.89
CA LEU A 135 -3.79 0.24 -7.66
C LEU A 135 -4.37 0.93 -6.42
N LYS A 136 -4.47 2.26 -6.40
CA LYS A 136 -5.09 3.01 -5.30
C LYS A 136 -6.52 2.54 -5.06
N ASP A 137 -7.32 2.39 -6.11
CA ASP A 137 -8.70 1.90 -6.01
C ASP A 137 -8.78 0.51 -5.37
N ALA A 138 -7.95 -0.44 -5.85
CA ALA A 138 -7.91 -1.80 -5.29
C ALA A 138 -7.47 -1.81 -3.82
N VAL A 139 -6.50 -0.97 -3.45
CA VAL A 139 -6.04 -0.83 -2.05
C VAL A 139 -7.14 -0.24 -1.17
N TYR A 140 -7.82 0.82 -1.61
CA TYR A 140 -8.90 1.45 -0.86
C TYR A 140 -10.05 0.49 -0.65
N GLU A 141 -10.47 -0.23 -1.69
CA GLU A 141 -11.50 -1.26 -1.58
C GLU A 141 -11.12 -2.32 -0.55
N ARG A 142 -9.91 -2.88 -0.65
CA ARG A 142 -9.40 -3.90 0.29
C ARG A 142 -9.34 -3.40 1.74
N ARG A 143 -9.09 -2.10 1.95
CA ARG A 143 -9.06 -1.46 3.27
C ARG A 143 -10.45 -1.06 3.78
N GLY A 144 -11.50 -1.21 2.98
CA GLY A 144 -12.84 -0.73 3.32
C GLY A 144 -12.91 0.79 3.37
N TRP A 145 -12.24 1.46 2.43
CA TRP A 145 -12.23 2.92 2.27
C TRP A 145 -13.08 3.33 1.06
N THR A 146 -13.42 4.61 0.96
CA THR A 146 -14.02 5.20 -0.24
C THR A 146 -12.97 5.41 -1.33
N ARG A 147 -13.40 5.73 -2.56
CA ARG A 147 -12.47 6.11 -3.64
C ARG A 147 -11.68 7.39 -3.35
N ASN A 148 -12.15 8.21 -2.41
CA ASN A 148 -11.41 9.38 -1.91
C ASN A 148 -10.51 9.05 -0.69
N ALA A 149 -10.24 7.76 -0.47
CA ALA A 149 -9.30 7.27 0.52
C ALA A 149 -9.68 7.54 1.98
N VAL A 150 -11.00 7.62 2.24
CA VAL A 150 -11.59 7.84 3.57
C VAL A 150 -12.10 6.50 4.12
N PRO A 151 -11.71 6.09 5.34
CA PRO A 151 -12.31 4.92 5.98
C PRO A 151 -13.83 5.05 6.08
N LYS A 152 -14.56 4.01 5.65
CA LYS A 152 -16.02 4.01 5.77
C LYS A 152 -16.44 3.83 7.23
N VAL A 153 -17.63 4.29 7.59
CA VAL A 153 -18.20 4.11 8.94
C VAL A 153 -18.30 2.63 9.31
N GLU A 154 -18.71 1.78 8.36
CA GLU A 154 -18.75 0.31 8.53
C GLU A 154 -17.39 -0.30 8.92
N THR A 155 -16.29 0.21 8.33
CA THR A 155 -14.93 -0.22 8.67
C THR A 155 -14.55 0.21 10.08
N LEU A 156 -14.89 1.45 10.48
CA LEU A 156 -14.60 1.94 11.83
C LEU A 156 -15.36 1.14 12.90
N GLN A 157 -16.62 0.79 12.63
CA GLN A 157 -17.45 -0.06 13.49
C GLN A 157 -16.86 -1.46 13.64
N LYS A 158 -16.48 -2.10 12.52
CA LYS A 158 -15.81 -3.41 12.52
C LYS A 158 -14.54 -3.40 13.38
N LEU A 159 -13.80 -2.30 13.38
CA LEU A 159 -12.54 -2.15 14.12
C LEU A 159 -12.73 -1.68 15.57
N GLY A 160 -13.95 -1.32 15.98
CA GLY A 160 -14.27 -0.83 17.33
C GLY A 160 -13.65 0.54 17.64
N ILE A 161 -13.52 1.39 16.61
CA ILE A 161 -12.97 2.75 16.71
C ILE A 161 -13.95 3.81 16.16
N ASP A 162 -15.22 3.48 16.08
CA ASP A 162 -16.31 4.36 15.67
C ASP A 162 -16.73 5.36 16.77
N TYR A 163 -15.76 5.90 17.50
CA TYR A 163 -16.00 6.94 18.48
C TYR A 163 -16.69 8.14 17.83
N PRO A 164 -17.59 8.86 18.53
CA PRO A 164 -18.37 9.95 17.94
C PRO A 164 -17.51 11.02 17.23
N ASP A 165 -16.34 11.34 17.78
CA ASP A 165 -15.39 12.30 17.21
C ASP A 165 -14.64 11.75 15.98
N VAL A 166 -14.28 10.47 15.97
CA VAL A 166 -13.68 9.79 14.80
C VAL A 166 -14.69 9.72 13.65
N VAL A 167 -15.93 9.31 13.94
CA VAL A 167 -17.01 9.23 12.94
C VAL A 167 -17.34 10.63 12.39
N ALA A 168 -17.34 11.66 13.24
CA ALA A 168 -17.58 13.04 12.82
C ALA A 168 -16.52 13.57 11.84
N VAL A 169 -15.27 13.08 11.91
CA VAL A 169 -14.22 13.44 10.94
C VAL A 169 -14.54 12.85 9.57
N VAL A 170 -14.77 11.53 9.49
CA VAL A 170 -14.96 10.88 8.19
C VAL A 170 -16.23 11.34 7.49
N LYS A 171 -17.33 11.56 8.23
CA LYS A 171 -18.62 12.02 7.67
C LYS A 171 -18.55 13.34 6.89
N LYS A 172 -17.53 14.17 7.10
CA LYS A 172 -17.33 15.41 6.33
C LYS A 172 -16.88 15.15 4.88
N HIS A 173 -16.45 13.92 4.58
CA HIS A 173 -15.85 13.51 3.32
C HIS A 173 -16.54 12.30 2.68
N LEU A 174 -17.68 11.86 3.24
CA LEU A 174 -18.50 10.75 2.73
C LEU A 174 -19.67 11.26 1.90
#